data_AF-A0A969XWY4-F1
#
_entry.id   AF-A0A969XWY4-F1
#
_cell.length_a   1.000
_cell.length_b   1.000
_cell.length_c   1.000
_cell.angle_alpha   90.00
_cell.angle_beta   90.00
_cell.angle_gamma   90.00
#
_symmetry.space_group_name_H-M   'P 1'
#
loop_
_entity.id
_entity.type
_entity.pdbx_description
1 polymer ?
#
loop_
_entity_poly.entity_id
_entity_poly.type
_entity_poly.pdbx_seq_one_letter_code
_entity_poly.pdbx_strand_id
1 'polypeptide(L)'
;HLDDPTILAWMHGDEPDNFKQDLGGPVPLEPLLNDYARAITADPTRPVVVNFGQGVANEDFRGRALAYDRYPLYAQAADIVSYDVYPVANLKYAAVADDGSTFTDMRDNGADYLWYVARGIDNLKLWTGGSKPVWNVLECTAISHPDGNKVTPHQVRAEVWMSLIHGSRGLCWFVHDFREGHRNAAALLSDPEMMEAVSANNHLVLSLAPVLNSPSLDKAAEAISANPDVPVGIMVKRHDGALYIFAAGMRNAATDATFLVRDLPRRAEVEVLGEDRTLTARGGQFTDAFGAYDVHLYRIALP
;
A
#
# COMPACT_ATOMS: atom_id res chain seq x y z
N HIS A 1 -13.57 17.01 20.27
CA HIS A 1 -12.53 17.20 19.23
C HIS A 1 -13.09 17.52 17.84
N LEU A 2 -14.35 17.94 17.70
CA LEU A 2 -14.96 18.20 16.37
C LEU A 2 -14.27 19.36 15.63
N ASP A 3 -13.75 20.34 16.36
CA ASP A 3 -13.05 21.51 15.80
C ASP A 3 -11.55 21.27 15.59
N ASP A 4 -11.05 20.04 15.79
CA ASP A 4 -9.63 19.72 15.64
C ASP A 4 -9.28 19.46 14.16
N PRO A 5 -8.48 20.33 13.51
CA PRO A 5 -8.13 20.17 12.10
C PRO A 5 -7.10 19.05 11.85
N THR A 6 -6.48 18.50 12.90
CA THR A 6 -5.56 17.37 12.79
C THR A 6 -6.29 16.03 12.59
N ILE A 7 -7.55 15.94 13.04
CA ILE A 7 -8.36 14.74 12.87
C ILE A 7 -8.93 14.72 11.45
N LEU A 8 -8.49 13.74 10.64
CA LEU A 8 -8.93 13.58 9.25
C LEU A 8 -10.12 12.64 9.09
N ALA A 9 -10.29 11.67 10.00
CA ALA A 9 -11.33 10.66 9.93
C ALA A 9 -11.57 10.00 11.30
N TRP A 10 -12.72 9.35 11.45
CA TRP A 10 -13.05 8.50 12.60
C TRP A 10 -12.79 7.03 12.31
N MET A 11 -12.60 6.20 13.34
CA MET A 11 -12.38 4.76 13.18
C MET A 11 -13.17 3.97 14.23
N HIS A 12 -13.64 2.79 13.85
CA HIS A 12 -14.46 1.88 14.67
C HIS A 12 -13.70 1.09 15.74
N GLY A 13 -12.39 1.25 15.81
CA GLY A 13 -11.48 0.24 16.36
C GLY A 13 -10.74 -0.47 15.22
N ASP A 14 -9.64 -1.13 15.57
CA ASP A 14 -8.67 -1.65 14.60
C ASP A 14 -8.89 -3.14 14.29
N GLU A 15 -8.67 -3.50 13.03
CA GLU A 15 -8.73 -4.86 12.47
C GLU A 15 -9.97 -5.67 12.93
N PRO A 16 -11.20 -5.24 12.62
CA PRO A 16 -12.41 -5.93 13.07
C PRO A 16 -12.58 -7.33 12.46
N ASP A 17 -11.85 -7.65 11.41
CA ASP A 17 -11.80 -8.93 10.72
C ASP A 17 -10.92 -9.99 11.41
N ASN A 18 -10.00 -9.55 12.27
CA ASN A 18 -9.14 -10.42 13.06
C ASN A 18 -9.89 -11.01 14.25
N PHE A 19 -9.43 -12.17 14.73
CA PHE A 19 -9.96 -12.82 15.93
C PHE A 19 -9.81 -11.90 17.15
N LYS A 20 -10.89 -11.73 17.90
CA LYS A 20 -10.90 -11.01 19.18
C LYS A 20 -11.24 -12.00 20.29
N GLN A 21 -10.32 -12.19 21.24
CA GLN A 21 -10.45 -13.19 22.31
C GLN A 21 -11.72 -13.01 23.16
N ASP A 22 -12.09 -11.76 23.45
CA ASP A 22 -13.28 -11.40 24.23
C ASP A 22 -14.60 -11.66 23.48
N LEU A 23 -14.55 -11.77 22.14
CA LEU A 23 -15.71 -12.04 21.28
C LEU A 23 -15.75 -13.49 20.76
N GLY A 24 -14.63 -14.21 20.81
CA GLY A 24 -14.51 -15.56 20.23
C GLY A 24 -14.59 -15.59 18.71
N GLY A 25 -14.24 -14.49 18.03
CA GLY A 25 -14.38 -14.33 16.58
C GLY A 25 -14.08 -12.90 16.11
N PRO A 26 -14.41 -12.54 14.85
CA PRO A 26 -14.30 -11.16 14.39
C PRO A 26 -15.35 -10.28 15.09
N VAL A 27 -15.18 -8.97 15.05
CA VAL A 27 -16.18 -8.01 15.55
C VAL A 27 -17.49 -8.22 14.76
N PRO A 28 -18.64 -8.45 15.40
CA PRO A 28 -19.89 -8.67 14.67
C PRO A 28 -20.27 -7.47 13.79
N LEU A 29 -20.89 -7.76 12.64
CA LEU A 29 -21.24 -6.73 11.63
C LEU A 29 -22.22 -5.68 12.15
N GLU A 30 -23.24 -6.07 12.90
CA GLU A 30 -24.30 -5.15 13.37
C GLU A 30 -23.74 -4.04 14.30
N PRO A 31 -22.91 -4.35 15.32
CA PRO A 31 -22.16 -3.34 16.05
C PRO A 31 -21.36 -2.36 15.17
N LEU A 32 -20.64 -2.86 14.16
CA LEU A 32 -19.87 -1.99 13.25
C LEU A 32 -20.77 -1.02 12.49
N LEU A 33 -21.90 -1.50 11.95
CA LEU A 33 -22.87 -0.66 11.24
C LEU A 33 -23.52 0.38 12.17
N ASN A 34 -23.82 -0.01 13.41
CA ASN A 34 -24.39 0.89 14.42
C ASN A 34 -23.40 1.99 14.82
N ASP A 35 -22.13 1.63 15.00
CA ASP A 35 -21.07 2.59 15.29
C ASP A 35 -20.85 3.55 14.11
N TYR A 36 -21.03 3.07 12.88
CA TYR A 36 -20.85 3.86 11.64
C TYR A 36 -21.94 4.91 11.57
N ALA A 37 -23.19 4.47 11.70
CA ALA A 37 -24.35 5.34 11.75
C ALA A 37 -24.23 6.40 12.87
N ARG A 38 -23.73 6.01 14.05
CA ARG A 38 -23.48 6.94 15.16
C ARG A 38 -22.41 7.97 14.81
N ALA A 39 -21.29 7.54 14.22
CA ALA A 39 -20.18 8.41 13.86
C ALA A 39 -20.59 9.46 12.81
N ILE A 40 -21.19 9.04 11.69
CA ILE A 40 -21.61 9.98 10.63
C ILE A 40 -22.76 10.90 11.06
N THR A 41 -23.56 10.50 12.05
CA THR A 41 -24.59 11.36 12.65
C THR A 41 -23.98 12.40 13.57
N ALA A 42 -22.98 12.02 14.37
CA ALA A 42 -22.32 12.90 15.33
C ALA A 42 -21.35 13.89 14.66
N ASP A 43 -20.68 13.47 13.57
CA ASP A 43 -19.80 14.31 12.76
C ASP A 43 -19.96 13.98 11.27
N PRO A 44 -20.87 14.65 10.55
CA PRO A 44 -21.08 14.43 9.12
C PRO A 44 -19.97 15.04 8.24
N THR A 45 -18.98 15.73 8.82
CA THR A 45 -17.94 16.44 8.07
C THR A 45 -16.68 15.61 7.84
N ARG A 46 -16.51 14.52 8.60
CA ARG A 46 -15.35 13.62 8.50
C ARG A 46 -15.78 12.22 8.09
N PRO A 47 -15.01 11.56 7.22
CA PRO A 47 -15.26 10.19 6.85
C PRO A 47 -14.99 9.24 8.02
N VAL A 48 -15.55 8.05 7.94
CA VAL A 48 -15.23 6.93 8.82
C VAL A 48 -14.35 5.92 8.08
N VAL A 49 -13.26 5.49 8.70
CA VAL A 49 -12.34 4.47 8.20
C VAL A 49 -12.58 3.16 8.93
N VAL A 50 -12.54 2.06 8.18
CA VAL A 50 -12.28 0.73 8.74
C VAL A 50 -10.90 0.29 8.28
N ASN A 51 -10.01 0.03 9.23
CA ASN A 51 -8.72 -0.61 8.97
C ASN A 51 -8.85 -2.11 9.24
N PHE A 52 -8.72 -2.92 8.18
CA PHE A 52 -8.71 -4.39 8.26
C PHE A 52 -7.28 -4.90 8.47
N GLY A 53 -7.14 -6.13 8.96
CA GLY A 53 -5.82 -6.72 9.15
C GLY A 53 -5.19 -7.30 7.88
N GLN A 54 -3.98 -7.84 8.04
CA GLN A 54 -3.21 -8.44 6.93
C GLN A 54 -3.92 -9.58 6.19
N GLY A 55 -4.97 -10.14 6.80
CA GLY A 55 -5.87 -11.10 6.19
C GLY A 55 -6.59 -10.59 4.94
N VAL A 56 -6.49 -9.31 4.60
CA VAL A 56 -6.92 -8.75 3.31
C VAL A 56 -6.01 -9.18 2.16
N ALA A 57 -4.69 -9.30 2.39
CA ALA A 57 -3.69 -9.66 1.37
C ALA A 57 -3.13 -11.08 1.56
N ASN A 58 -3.17 -11.59 2.79
CA ASN A 58 -2.59 -12.87 3.20
C ASN A 58 -3.70 -13.88 3.52
N GLU A 59 -4.08 -14.70 2.54
CA GLU A 59 -5.12 -15.74 2.69
C GLU A 59 -4.78 -16.78 3.76
N ASP A 60 -3.50 -17.05 3.96
CA ASP A 60 -2.99 -18.02 4.93
C ASP A 60 -2.94 -17.44 6.35
N PHE A 61 -3.22 -16.14 6.53
CA PHE A 61 -3.17 -15.51 7.84
C PHE A 61 -4.23 -16.08 8.78
N ARG A 62 -3.78 -16.85 9.76
CA ARG A 62 -4.64 -17.54 10.74
C ARG A 62 -5.26 -16.62 11.78
N GLY A 63 -4.71 -15.42 11.96
CA GLY A 63 -5.29 -14.40 12.85
C GLY A 63 -6.59 -13.80 12.29
N ARG A 64 -6.87 -13.97 11.00
CA ARG A 64 -8.12 -13.55 10.38
C ARG A 64 -9.24 -14.52 10.76
N ALA A 65 -10.29 -14.00 11.38
CA ALA A 65 -11.48 -14.79 11.74
C ALA A 65 -12.66 -14.55 10.79
N LEU A 66 -12.65 -13.47 10.02
CA LEU A 66 -13.68 -13.16 9.03
C LEU A 66 -13.54 -14.00 7.76
N ALA A 67 -14.64 -14.50 7.18
CA ALA A 67 -14.62 -15.16 5.86
C ALA A 67 -14.47 -14.15 4.70
N TYR A 68 -13.77 -14.52 3.62
CA TYR A 68 -13.45 -13.61 2.51
C TYR A 68 -14.68 -13.00 1.82
N ASP A 69 -15.75 -13.77 1.68
CA ASP A 69 -17.01 -13.34 1.08
C ASP A 69 -17.78 -12.31 1.94
N ARG A 70 -17.35 -12.08 3.19
CA ARG A 70 -17.94 -11.12 4.12
C ARG A 70 -17.33 -9.73 4.06
N TYR A 71 -16.13 -9.54 3.48
CA TYR A 71 -15.51 -8.22 3.39
C TYR A 71 -16.40 -7.17 2.71
N PRO A 72 -17.13 -7.46 1.61
CA PRO A 72 -18.07 -6.51 1.02
C PRO A 72 -19.16 -6.03 1.99
N LEU A 73 -19.56 -6.85 2.97
CA LEU A 73 -20.53 -6.45 3.99
C LEU A 73 -19.89 -5.54 5.04
N TYR A 74 -18.68 -5.87 5.50
CA TYR A 74 -17.96 -5.07 6.51
C TYR A 74 -17.54 -3.70 5.95
N ALA A 75 -17.19 -3.64 4.66
CA ALA A 75 -16.89 -2.39 3.97
C ALA A 75 -18.07 -1.40 3.93
N GLN A 76 -19.31 -1.83 4.20
CA GLN A 76 -20.46 -0.92 4.30
C GLN A 76 -20.42 -0.04 5.55
N ALA A 77 -19.68 -0.46 6.58
CA ALA A 77 -19.46 0.32 7.80
C ALA A 77 -18.30 1.32 7.66
N ALA A 78 -18.00 1.81 6.46
CA ALA A 78 -16.88 2.74 6.25
C ALA A 78 -17.14 3.67 5.07
N ASP A 79 -16.62 4.89 5.10
CA ASP A 79 -16.46 5.75 3.93
C ASP A 79 -15.15 5.45 3.19
N ILE A 80 -14.09 5.14 3.95
CA ILE A 80 -12.77 4.74 3.47
C ILE A 80 -12.46 3.33 3.99
N VAL A 81 -12.02 2.43 3.12
CA VAL A 81 -11.49 1.14 3.55
C VAL A 81 -9.97 1.20 3.62
N SER A 82 -9.39 0.61 4.63
CA SER A 82 -7.94 0.54 4.85
C SER A 82 -7.57 -0.87 5.24
N TYR A 83 -6.28 -1.19 5.12
CA TYR A 83 -5.71 -2.34 5.79
C TYR A 83 -4.25 -2.10 6.10
N ASP A 84 -3.70 -2.99 6.91
CA ASP A 84 -2.28 -3.07 7.17
C ASP A 84 -1.72 -4.46 6.88
N VAL A 85 -0.55 -4.49 6.25
CA VAL A 85 0.29 -5.68 6.11
C VAL A 85 1.73 -5.24 6.26
N TYR A 86 2.51 -5.99 7.02
CA TYR A 86 3.91 -5.67 7.31
C TYR A 86 4.80 -6.83 6.83
N PRO A 87 5.11 -6.87 5.52
CA PRO A 87 5.86 -7.95 4.90
C PRO A 87 7.11 -8.34 5.68
N VAL A 88 7.98 -7.39 5.98
CA VAL A 88 9.28 -7.63 6.62
C VAL A 88 9.15 -7.77 8.13
N ALA A 89 8.37 -6.91 8.78
CA ALA A 89 8.32 -6.84 10.24
C ALA A 89 7.36 -7.85 10.88
N ASN A 90 6.32 -8.34 10.18
CA ASN A 90 5.24 -9.10 10.81
C ASN A 90 4.63 -10.24 9.96
N LEU A 91 5.24 -10.67 8.85
CA LEU A 91 4.86 -11.96 8.22
C LEU A 91 5.59 -13.15 8.83
N LYS A 92 6.80 -12.95 9.35
CA LYS A 92 7.47 -13.91 10.24
C LYS A 92 6.90 -13.75 11.65
N TYR A 93 5.61 -14.04 11.79
CA TYR A 93 4.94 -14.01 13.09
C TYR A 93 4.77 -15.43 13.60
N ALA A 94 5.40 -15.73 14.72
CA ALA A 94 4.97 -16.84 15.55
C ALA A 94 3.69 -16.40 16.26
N ALA A 95 2.54 -16.53 15.59
CA ALA A 95 1.27 -16.39 16.29
C ALA A 95 1.18 -17.55 17.29
N VAL A 96 1.21 -17.23 18.58
CA VAL A 96 0.38 -17.96 19.52
C VAL A 96 -1.01 -17.40 19.31
N ALA A 97 -1.92 -18.17 18.72
CA ALA A 97 -3.32 -17.76 18.73
C ALA A 97 -3.80 -17.61 20.17
N ASP A 98 -4.82 -16.80 20.35
CA ASP A 98 -5.39 -16.50 21.68
C ASP A 98 -5.96 -17.76 22.38
N ASP A 99 -6.08 -18.89 21.67
CA ASP A 99 -6.41 -20.21 22.21
C ASP A 99 -5.18 -21.01 22.71
N GLY A 100 -3.99 -20.40 22.69
CA GLY A 100 -2.72 -20.99 23.09
C GLY A 100 -2.06 -21.86 22.01
N SER A 101 -2.64 -21.96 20.81
CA SER A 101 -2.04 -22.75 19.73
C SER A 101 -0.90 -21.99 19.05
N THR A 102 0.26 -22.62 18.95
CA THR A 102 1.40 -22.08 18.20
C THR A 102 1.24 -22.41 16.72
N PHE A 103 1.21 -21.38 15.88
CA PHE A 103 1.22 -21.54 14.43
C PHE A 103 2.59 -21.19 13.88
N THR A 104 3.22 -22.16 13.20
CA THR A 104 4.40 -21.95 12.38
C THR A 104 3.95 -21.78 10.92
N ASP A 105 3.23 -20.70 10.62
CA ASP A 105 3.06 -20.26 9.23
C ASP A 105 4.06 -19.14 8.99
N MET A 106 5.34 -19.50 9.04
CA MET A 106 6.42 -18.55 8.91
C MET A 106 6.72 -18.36 7.43
N ARG A 107 6.44 -17.17 6.92
CA ARG A 107 7.12 -16.70 5.72
C ARG A 107 8.51 -16.25 6.15
N ASP A 108 9.43 -17.21 6.19
CA ASP A 108 10.80 -17.04 6.73
C ASP A 108 11.54 -15.83 6.15
N ASN A 109 11.21 -15.44 4.91
CA ASN A 109 11.69 -14.22 4.28
C ASN A 109 10.54 -13.28 3.87
N GLY A 110 10.03 -12.52 4.84
CA GLY A 110 9.00 -11.51 4.63
C GLY A 110 9.29 -10.52 3.49
N ALA A 111 10.58 -10.24 3.25
CA ALA A 111 11.04 -9.38 2.16
C ALA A 111 10.63 -9.87 0.76
N ASP A 112 10.32 -11.16 0.56
CA ASP A 112 9.85 -11.67 -0.74
C ASP A 112 8.36 -11.35 -1.02
N TYR A 113 7.67 -10.74 -0.06
CA TYR A 113 6.23 -10.54 -0.08
C TYR A 113 5.80 -9.07 -0.04
N LEU A 114 6.69 -8.11 -0.39
CA LEU A 114 6.29 -6.69 -0.45
C LEU A 114 5.07 -6.45 -1.35
N TRP A 115 4.90 -7.27 -2.38
CA TRP A 115 3.74 -7.21 -3.28
C TRP A 115 2.38 -7.50 -2.62
N TYR A 116 2.36 -7.95 -1.35
CA TYR A 116 1.14 -8.01 -0.54
C TYR A 116 0.53 -6.63 -0.30
N VAL A 117 1.35 -5.57 -0.31
CA VAL A 117 0.91 -4.17 -0.30
C VAL A 117 0.06 -3.83 -1.52
N ALA A 118 0.40 -4.35 -2.70
CA ALA A 118 -0.43 -4.17 -3.89
C ALA A 118 -1.66 -5.08 -3.88
N ARG A 119 -1.48 -6.35 -3.50
CA ARG A 119 -2.56 -7.36 -3.50
C ARG A 119 -3.74 -6.94 -2.62
N GLY A 120 -3.49 -6.41 -1.42
CA GLY A 120 -4.58 -6.01 -0.54
C GLY A 120 -5.36 -4.80 -1.07
N ILE A 121 -4.68 -3.86 -1.73
CA ILE A 121 -5.35 -2.75 -2.43
C ILE A 121 -6.27 -3.28 -3.54
N ASP A 122 -5.79 -4.22 -4.36
CA ASP A 122 -6.62 -4.83 -5.40
C ASP A 122 -7.84 -5.56 -4.83
N ASN A 123 -7.66 -6.28 -3.72
CA ASN A 123 -8.73 -6.98 -3.02
C ASN A 123 -9.79 -6.00 -2.47
N LEU A 124 -9.38 -4.93 -1.78
CA LEU A 124 -10.32 -3.93 -1.26
C LEU A 124 -11.07 -3.20 -2.39
N LYS A 125 -10.40 -2.88 -3.50
CA LYS A 125 -11.06 -2.32 -4.69
C LYS A 125 -12.08 -3.30 -5.27
N LEU A 126 -11.74 -4.58 -5.36
CA LEU A 126 -12.65 -5.61 -5.84
C LEU A 126 -13.88 -5.73 -4.94
N TRP A 127 -13.69 -5.85 -3.62
CA TRP A 127 -14.79 -6.05 -2.66
C TRP A 127 -15.70 -4.83 -2.51
N THR A 128 -15.19 -3.64 -2.79
CA THR A 128 -15.98 -2.40 -2.79
C THR A 128 -16.54 -2.03 -4.17
N GLY A 129 -16.22 -2.82 -5.21
CA GLY A 129 -16.55 -2.47 -6.60
C GLY A 129 -15.93 -1.15 -7.05
N GLY A 130 -14.82 -0.73 -6.44
CA GLY A 130 -14.15 0.55 -6.67
C GLY A 130 -14.94 1.77 -6.19
N SER A 131 -16.01 1.58 -5.42
CA SER A 131 -16.90 2.67 -4.98
C SER A 131 -16.37 3.46 -3.78
N LYS A 132 -15.36 2.94 -3.07
CA LYS A 132 -14.78 3.56 -1.88
C LYS A 132 -13.29 3.84 -2.09
N PRO A 133 -12.76 4.99 -1.63
CA PRO A 133 -11.33 5.20 -1.53
C PRO A 133 -10.69 4.15 -0.63
N VAL A 134 -9.48 3.72 -1.00
CA VAL A 134 -8.67 2.77 -0.24
C VAL A 134 -7.47 3.49 0.34
N TRP A 135 -7.20 3.33 1.62
CA TRP A 135 -5.96 3.75 2.28
C TRP A 135 -5.09 2.53 2.60
N ASN A 136 -3.80 2.77 2.83
CA ASN A 136 -2.88 1.72 3.23
C ASN A 136 -2.01 2.16 4.39
N VAL A 137 -1.78 1.24 5.32
CA VAL A 137 -0.85 1.43 6.43
C VAL A 137 0.45 0.69 6.11
N LEU A 138 1.57 1.41 6.13
CA LEU A 138 2.87 0.91 5.68
C LEU A 138 3.84 0.75 6.86
N GLU A 139 4.62 -0.33 6.87
CA GLU A 139 5.65 -0.55 7.89
C GLU A 139 6.79 0.47 7.77
N CYS A 140 7.33 0.90 8.91
CA CYS A 140 8.52 1.76 8.95
C CYS A 140 9.55 1.29 9.97
N THR A 141 9.25 0.26 10.76
CA THR A 141 10.03 -0.14 11.94
C THR A 141 10.09 -1.66 12.04
N ALA A 142 10.72 -2.17 13.09
CA ALA A 142 10.70 -3.60 13.39
C ALA A 142 9.34 -4.09 13.90
N ILE A 143 8.41 -3.20 14.26
CA ILE A 143 7.08 -3.48 14.81
C ILE A 143 7.11 -4.52 15.93
N SER A 144 7.02 -5.81 15.62
CA SER A 144 7.06 -6.92 16.58
C SER A 144 8.06 -8.00 16.20
N HIS A 145 8.91 -7.79 15.20
CA HIS A 145 9.83 -8.78 14.69
C HIS A 145 10.81 -9.22 15.81
N PRO A 146 10.91 -10.53 16.14
CA PRO A 146 11.69 -11.00 17.27
C PRO A 146 13.19 -10.68 17.14
N ASP A 147 13.72 -10.81 15.92
CA ASP A 147 15.12 -10.52 15.61
C ASP A 147 15.40 -9.01 15.39
N GLY A 148 14.38 -8.15 15.48
CA GLY A 148 14.51 -6.71 15.22
C GLY A 148 14.70 -6.32 13.75
N ASN A 149 14.49 -7.26 12.82
CA ASN A 149 14.48 -6.96 11.39
C ASN A 149 13.35 -5.98 11.07
N LYS A 150 13.64 -5.06 10.16
CA LYS A 150 12.70 -4.05 9.67
C LYS A 150 12.87 -3.88 8.17
N VAL A 151 11.85 -3.32 7.54
CA VAL A 151 11.90 -2.86 6.16
C VAL A 151 13.05 -1.88 5.94
N THR A 152 13.71 -1.92 4.77
CA THR A 152 14.74 -0.95 4.39
C THR A 152 14.14 0.29 3.71
N PRO A 153 14.86 1.44 3.65
CA PRO A 153 14.41 2.62 2.90
C PRO A 153 13.96 2.34 1.45
N HIS A 154 14.70 1.46 0.75
CA HIS A 154 14.39 1.07 -0.62
C HIS A 154 13.11 0.22 -0.68
N GLN A 155 12.92 -0.70 0.27
CA GLN A 155 11.70 -1.49 0.37
C GLN A 155 10.48 -0.62 0.74
N VAL A 156 10.61 0.36 1.65
CA VAL A 156 9.53 1.32 1.95
C VAL A 156 9.12 2.10 0.70
N ARG A 157 10.10 2.56 -0.09
CA ARG A 157 9.81 3.21 -1.38
C ARG A 157 9.03 2.26 -2.30
N ALA A 158 9.42 0.98 -2.38
CA ALA A 158 8.70 -0.01 -3.17
C ALA A 158 7.24 -0.17 -2.69
N GLU A 159 7.01 -0.34 -1.40
CA GLU A 159 5.67 -0.48 -0.82
C GLU A 159 4.77 0.74 -1.09
N VAL A 160 5.31 1.96 -0.92
CA VAL A 160 4.60 3.22 -1.22
C VAL A 160 4.09 3.22 -2.67
N TRP A 161 4.99 2.95 -3.61
CA TRP A 161 4.64 3.05 -5.02
C TRP A 161 3.81 1.87 -5.50
N MET A 162 4.00 0.66 -4.97
CA MET A 162 3.08 -0.46 -5.18
C MET A 162 1.67 -0.12 -4.71
N SER A 163 1.54 0.48 -3.52
CA SER A 163 0.24 0.89 -2.98
C SER A 163 -0.45 1.93 -3.87
N LEU A 164 0.27 2.98 -4.26
CA LEU A 164 -0.27 4.04 -5.11
C LEU A 164 -0.61 3.55 -6.52
N ILE A 165 0.26 2.75 -7.13
CA ILE A 165 0.06 2.18 -8.48
C ILE A 165 -1.20 1.33 -8.52
N HIS A 166 -1.45 0.52 -7.49
CA HIS A 166 -2.64 -0.33 -7.41
C HIS A 166 -3.91 0.42 -6.99
N GLY A 167 -3.80 1.70 -6.63
CA GLY A 167 -4.93 2.62 -6.52
C GLY A 167 -5.25 3.09 -5.11
N SER A 168 -4.31 2.94 -4.16
CA SER A 168 -4.42 3.61 -2.88
C SER A 168 -4.54 5.14 -3.06
N ARG A 169 -5.38 5.75 -2.24
CA ARG A 169 -5.66 7.19 -2.19
C ARG A 169 -5.22 7.84 -0.88
N GLY A 170 -4.58 7.08 0.00
CA GLY A 170 -4.03 7.57 1.25
C GLY A 170 -2.97 6.62 1.79
N LEU A 171 -1.94 7.20 2.40
CA LEU A 171 -0.84 6.47 3.02
C LEU A 171 -0.81 6.82 4.51
N CYS A 172 -0.72 5.81 5.35
CA CYS A 172 -0.54 5.92 6.79
C CYS A 172 0.78 5.23 7.15
N TRP A 173 1.61 5.89 7.96
CA TRP A 173 2.91 5.36 8.37
C TRP A 173 2.79 4.66 9.72
N PHE A 174 3.13 3.37 9.77
CA PHE A 174 3.19 2.65 11.02
C PHE A 174 4.56 2.84 11.69
N VAL A 175 4.58 3.68 12.71
CA VAL A 175 5.83 4.18 13.35
C VAL A 175 6.16 3.53 14.68
N HIS A 176 5.34 2.59 15.15
CA HIS A 176 5.48 1.99 16.48
C HIS A 176 6.47 0.82 16.47
N ASP A 177 7.12 0.59 17.60
CA ASP A 177 7.82 -0.66 17.92
C ASP A 177 7.18 -1.23 19.19
N PHE A 178 6.76 -2.47 19.13
CA PHE A 178 6.06 -3.22 20.17
C PHE A 178 6.84 -4.42 20.68
N ARG A 179 8.09 -4.61 20.24
CA ARG A 179 8.95 -5.69 20.74
C ARG A 179 9.07 -5.62 22.26
N GLU A 180 9.10 -6.78 22.90
CA GLU A 180 9.21 -6.89 24.35
C GLU A 180 10.48 -6.19 24.84
N GLY A 181 10.36 -5.37 25.90
CA GLY A 181 11.47 -4.55 26.41
C GLY A 181 11.82 -3.30 25.58
N HIS A 182 11.21 -3.11 24.41
CA HIS A 182 11.56 -2.03 23.46
C HIS A 182 10.34 -1.24 22.94
N ARG A 183 9.22 -1.24 23.69
CA ARG A 183 8.00 -0.52 23.31
C ARG A 183 8.27 0.97 23.11
N ASN A 184 8.10 1.46 21.88
CA ASN A 184 8.28 2.86 21.51
C ASN A 184 7.22 3.28 20.49
N ALA A 185 6.33 4.19 20.88
CA ALA A 185 5.24 4.67 20.03
C ALA A 185 5.69 5.63 18.90
N ALA A 186 6.95 6.04 18.90
CA ALA A 186 7.52 6.96 17.92
C ALA A 186 8.89 6.46 17.43
N ALA A 187 9.03 5.15 17.23
CA ALA A 187 10.31 4.52 16.91
C ALA A 187 10.94 5.04 15.61
N LEU A 188 10.11 5.37 14.61
CA LEU A 188 10.59 6.02 13.37
C LEU A 188 11.38 7.30 13.65
N LEU A 189 10.97 8.12 14.63
CA LEU A 189 11.61 9.42 14.89
C LEU A 189 13.04 9.29 15.44
N SER A 190 13.40 8.11 15.95
CA SER A 190 14.75 7.79 16.43
C SER A 190 15.62 7.12 15.36
N ASP A 191 15.10 6.94 14.15
CA ASP A 191 15.75 6.26 13.05
C ASP A 191 16.00 7.24 11.90
N PRO A 192 17.17 7.91 11.87
CA PRO A 192 17.41 9.02 10.93
C PRO A 192 17.37 8.58 9.47
N GLU A 193 17.84 7.37 9.16
CA GLU A 193 17.85 6.84 7.79
C GLU A 193 16.43 6.58 7.28
N MET A 194 15.60 5.91 8.10
CA MET A 194 14.21 5.67 7.71
C MET A 194 13.38 6.95 7.71
N MET A 195 13.64 7.86 8.65
CA MET A 195 12.94 9.14 8.71
C MET A 195 13.21 9.98 7.46
N GLU A 196 14.47 10.03 6.99
CA GLU A 196 14.82 10.68 5.73
C GLU A 196 14.08 10.05 4.54
N ALA A 197 14.03 8.71 4.48
CA ALA A 197 13.34 7.98 3.41
C ALA A 197 11.82 8.25 3.38
N VAL A 198 11.16 8.22 4.54
CA VAL A 198 9.73 8.52 4.67
C VAL A 198 9.46 9.99 4.32
N SER A 199 10.30 10.93 4.78
CA SER A 199 10.20 12.34 4.41
C SER A 199 10.35 12.58 2.91
N ALA A 200 11.33 11.92 2.27
CA ALA A 200 11.54 12.03 0.82
C ALA A 200 10.33 11.49 0.04
N ASN A 201 9.77 10.35 0.45
CA ASN A 201 8.54 9.81 -0.16
C ASN A 201 7.35 10.76 0.04
N ASN A 202 7.15 11.31 1.24
CA ASN A 202 6.10 12.31 1.49
C ASN A 202 6.24 13.53 0.55
N HIS A 203 7.43 14.11 0.45
CA HIS A 203 7.67 15.26 -0.44
C HIS A 203 7.39 14.94 -1.90
N LEU A 204 7.85 13.78 -2.38
CA LEU A 204 7.64 13.35 -3.75
C LEU A 204 6.16 13.12 -4.05
N VAL A 205 5.44 12.40 -3.18
CA VAL A 205 4.00 12.15 -3.30
C VAL A 205 3.22 13.47 -3.30
N LEU A 206 3.56 14.41 -2.41
CA LEU A 206 2.93 15.74 -2.37
C LEU A 206 3.22 16.54 -3.64
N SER A 207 4.45 16.53 -4.16
CA SER A 207 4.77 17.23 -5.42
C SER A 207 4.02 16.66 -6.63
N LEU A 208 3.67 15.36 -6.58
CA LEU A 208 2.94 14.66 -7.62
C LEU A 208 1.43 14.59 -7.34
N ALA A 209 0.94 15.20 -6.26
CA ALA A 209 -0.46 15.09 -5.87
C ALA A 209 -1.46 15.53 -6.97
N PRO A 210 -1.23 16.61 -7.76
CA PRO A 210 -2.11 16.95 -8.88
C PRO A 210 -2.20 15.85 -9.95
N VAL A 211 -1.09 15.13 -10.17
CA VAL A 211 -0.98 14.03 -11.13
C VAL A 211 -1.62 12.75 -10.56
N LEU A 212 -1.29 12.37 -9.33
CA LEU A 212 -1.81 11.17 -8.68
C LEU A 212 -3.34 11.23 -8.51
N ASN A 213 -3.88 12.42 -8.25
CA ASN A 213 -5.32 12.65 -8.11
C ASN A 213 -6.05 12.85 -9.44
N SER A 214 -5.36 12.92 -10.58
CA SER A 214 -6.02 12.91 -11.88
C SER A 214 -6.54 11.49 -12.25
N PRO A 215 -7.46 11.36 -13.23
CA PRO A 215 -7.91 10.06 -13.70
C PRO A 215 -6.75 9.19 -14.21
N SER A 216 -6.78 7.89 -13.87
CA SER A 216 -5.88 6.91 -14.48
C SER A 216 -6.27 6.65 -15.93
N LEU A 217 -5.27 6.47 -16.79
CA LEU A 217 -5.46 6.13 -18.20
C LEU A 217 -5.20 4.66 -18.45
N ASP A 218 -6.25 3.86 -18.37
CA ASP A 218 -6.16 2.44 -18.70
C ASP A 218 -5.76 2.27 -20.17
N LYS A 219 -4.86 1.31 -20.44
CA LYS A 219 -4.40 0.94 -21.79
C LYS A 219 -3.59 2.02 -22.53
N ALA A 220 -3.27 3.16 -21.90
CA ALA A 220 -2.40 4.18 -22.49
C ALA A 220 -0.93 3.72 -22.56
N ALA A 221 -0.52 2.86 -21.63
CA ALA A 221 0.72 2.12 -21.72
C ALA A 221 0.56 0.68 -21.21
N GLU A 222 1.51 -0.16 -21.57
CA GLU A 222 1.70 -1.53 -21.09
C GLU A 222 3.17 -1.75 -20.74
N ALA A 223 3.45 -2.49 -19.67
CA ALA A 223 4.81 -2.91 -19.33
C ALA A 223 4.97 -4.41 -19.58
N ILE A 224 5.93 -4.77 -20.44
CA ILE A 224 6.27 -6.14 -20.78
C ILE A 224 7.57 -6.47 -20.07
N SER A 225 7.50 -7.40 -19.12
CA SER A 225 8.66 -7.90 -18.40
C SER A 225 9.42 -8.95 -19.21
N ALA A 226 10.74 -8.84 -19.27
CA ALA A 226 11.62 -9.87 -19.84
C ALA A 226 11.66 -11.13 -18.96
N ASN A 227 11.41 -10.99 -17.65
CA ASN A 227 11.25 -12.09 -16.72
C ASN A 227 9.76 -12.20 -16.29
N PRO A 228 8.99 -13.19 -16.78
CA PRO A 228 7.57 -13.31 -16.45
C PRO A 228 7.32 -13.52 -14.94
N ASP A 229 8.32 -14.02 -14.20
CA ASP A 229 8.22 -14.17 -12.75
C ASP A 229 8.37 -12.85 -12.00
N VAL A 230 8.81 -11.77 -12.67
CA VAL A 230 8.93 -10.41 -12.11
C VAL A 230 8.03 -9.47 -12.91
N PRO A 231 6.71 -9.47 -12.67
CA PRO A 231 5.83 -8.52 -13.33
C PRO A 231 6.17 -7.09 -12.90
N VAL A 232 5.94 -6.12 -13.78
CA VAL A 232 6.05 -4.69 -13.48
C VAL A 232 4.65 -4.08 -13.45
N GLY A 233 4.22 -3.66 -12.28
CA GLY A 233 2.95 -2.96 -12.09
C GLY A 233 3.08 -1.53 -12.58
N ILE A 234 2.06 -1.00 -13.27
CA ILE A 234 2.06 0.39 -13.76
C ILE A 234 0.77 1.14 -13.47
N MET A 235 0.92 2.45 -13.26
CA MET A 235 -0.18 3.42 -13.26
C MET A 235 0.17 4.54 -14.23
N VAL A 236 -0.75 4.85 -15.14
CA VAL A 236 -0.56 5.90 -16.15
C VAL A 236 -1.48 7.08 -15.86
N LYS A 237 -0.94 8.29 -15.87
CA LYS A 237 -1.68 9.55 -15.71
C LYS A 237 -1.38 10.49 -16.85
N ARG A 238 -2.30 11.41 -17.12
CA ARG A 238 -2.06 12.58 -17.94
C ARG A 238 -2.40 13.83 -17.15
N HIS A 239 -1.50 14.80 -17.16
CA HIS A 239 -1.67 16.06 -16.45
C HIS A 239 -0.78 17.12 -17.10
N ASP A 240 -1.31 18.33 -17.29
CA ASP A 240 -0.58 19.50 -17.80
C ASP A 240 0.32 19.24 -19.01
N GLY A 241 -0.24 18.60 -20.04
CA GLY A 241 0.48 18.32 -21.29
C GLY A 241 1.59 17.28 -21.17
N ALA A 242 1.63 16.49 -20.09
CA ALA A 242 2.56 15.38 -19.93
C ALA A 242 1.84 14.07 -19.62
N LEU A 243 2.44 12.96 -20.07
CA LEU A 243 2.11 11.61 -19.65
C LEU A 243 3.07 11.21 -18.52
N TYR A 244 2.51 10.61 -17.47
CA TYR A 244 3.27 10.04 -16.37
C TYR A 244 3.03 8.54 -16.32
N ILE A 245 4.10 7.77 -16.15
CA ILE A 245 4.03 6.32 -15.95
C ILE A 245 4.77 6.04 -14.64
N PHE A 246 4.04 5.61 -13.62
CA PHE A 246 4.61 5.13 -12.36
C PHE A 246 4.74 3.62 -12.46
N ALA A 247 5.93 3.08 -12.22
CA ALA A 247 6.22 1.66 -12.41
C ALA A 247 6.97 1.07 -11.21
N ALA A 248 6.61 -0.14 -10.80
CA ALA A 248 7.28 -0.88 -9.75
C ALA A 248 7.52 -2.34 -10.16
N GLY A 249 8.74 -2.83 -9.96
CA GLY A 249 9.05 -4.27 -10.05
C GLY A 249 8.39 -5.00 -8.90
N MET A 250 7.51 -5.96 -9.19
CA MET A 250 6.62 -6.54 -8.17
C MET A 250 7.24 -7.70 -7.38
N ARG A 251 8.53 -8.01 -7.56
CA ARG A 251 9.20 -9.14 -6.90
C ARG A 251 10.64 -8.81 -6.51
N ASN A 252 11.17 -9.62 -5.60
CA ASN A 252 12.55 -9.57 -5.11
C ASN A 252 13.55 -10.15 -6.13
N ALA A 253 13.48 -9.71 -7.38
CA ALA A 253 14.33 -10.16 -8.46
C ALA A 253 14.37 -9.10 -9.57
N ALA A 254 15.41 -9.18 -10.40
CA ALA A 254 15.61 -8.23 -11.49
C ALA A 254 14.86 -8.63 -12.77
N THR A 255 14.55 -7.63 -13.59
CA THR A 255 14.06 -7.78 -14.96
C THR A 255 14.34 -6.53 -15.78
N ASP A 256 14.44 -6.67 -17.10
CA ASP A 256 14.23 -5.54 -18.00
C ASP A 256 12.74 -5.42 -18.30
N ALA A 257 12.21 -4.20 -18.35
CA ALA A 257 10.82 -3.93 -18.69
C ALA A 257 10.72 -3.03 -19.91
N THR A 258 9.98 -3.48 -20.92
CA THR A 258 9.68 -2.70 -22.12
C THR A 258 8.31 -2.08 -22.01
N PHE A 259 8.24 -0.76 -22.08
CA PHE A 259 7.02 0.00 -22.04
C PHE A 259 6.53 0.27 -23.46
N LEU A 260 5.31 -0.14 -23.76
CA LEU A 260 4.59 0.22 -24.99
C LEU A 260 3.62 1.34 -24.66
N VAL A 261 3.87 2.54 -25.20
CA VAL A 261 3.12 3.76 -24.91
C VAL A 261 2.41 4.25 -26.17
N ARG A 262 1.10 4.41 -26.07
CA ARG A 262 0.27 4.87 -27.18
C ARG A 262 0.44 6.36 -27.41
N ASP A 263 0.25 6.76 -28.67
CA ASP A 263 0.16 8.17 -29.08
C ASP A 263 1.37 9.04 -28.74
N LEU A 264 2.56 8.43 -28.62
CA LEU A 264 3.82 9.17 -28.54
C LEU A 264 4.32 9.59 -29.92
N PRO A 265 5.03 10.73 -30.02
CA PRO A 265 5.75 11.08 -31.24
C PRO A 265 6.80 10.00 -31.57
N ARG A 266 7.26 9.98 -32.84
CA ARG A 266 8.25 8.99 -33.33
C ARG A 266 9.49 8.90 -32.44
N ARG A 267 9.88 10.02 -31.84
CA ARG A 267 10.93 10.12 -30.82
C ARG A 267 10.42 11.02 -29.70
N ALA A 268 10.42 10.53 -28.47
CA ALA A 268 10.11 11.30 -27.28
C ALA A 268 11.24 11.14 -26.25
N GLU A 269 11.54 12.20 -25.52
CA GLU A 269 12.38 12.11 -24.32
C GLU A 269 11.53 11.61 -23.15
N VAL A 270 12.10 10.70 -22.36
CA VAL A 270 11.47 10.13 -21.17
C VAL A 270 12.32 10.54 -19.98
N GLU A 271 11.84 11.49 -19.20
CA GLU A 271 12.47 11.92 -17.95
C GLU A 271 12.20 10.87 -16.87
N VAL A 272 13.23 10.43 -16.14
CA VAL A 272 13.07 9.54 -14.97
C VAL A 272 13.17 10.40 -13.71
N LEU A 273 12.02 10.68 -13.10
CA LEU A 273 11.88 11.65 -12.03
C LEU A 273 12.66 11.19 -10.78
N GLY A 274 13.59 12.03 -10.35
CA GLY A 274 14.41 11.79 -9.15
C GLY A 274 15.63 10.89 -9.37
N GLU A 275 15.97 10.54 -10.61
CA GLU A 275 17.10 9.65 -10.94
C GLU A 275 18.18 10.32 -11.82
N ASP A 276 18.09 11.63 -12.06
CA ASP A 276 19.04 12.42 -12.86
C ASP A 276 19.41 11.79 -14.22
N ARG A 277 18.43 11.11 -14.83
CA ARG A 277 18.61 10.41 -16.10
C ARG A 277 17.38 10.53 -17.00
N THR A 278 17.63 10.37 -18.29
CA THR A 278 16.60 10.36 -19.34
C THR A 278 16.77 9.14 -20.23
N LEU A 279 15.66 8.59 -20.70
CA LEU A 279 15.62 7.60 -21.76
C LEU A 279 15.06 8.24 -23.04
N THR A 280 15.13 7.51 -24.15
CA THR A 280 14.49 7.92 -25.41
C THR A 280 13.47 6.88 -25.83
N ALA A 281 12.20 7.26 -25.87
CA ALA A 281 11.18 6.46 -26.51
C ALA A 281 11.28 6.59 -28.03
N ARG A 282 11.24 5.45 -28.74
CA ARG A 282 11.29 5.37 -30.20
C ARG A 282 10.12 4.53 -30.69
N GLY A 283 9.32 5.09 -31.60
CA GLY A 283 8.14 4.39 -32.13
C GLY A 283 7.13 3.99 -31.06
N GLY A 284 6.99 4.80 -30.01
CA GLY A 284 6.07 4.50 -28.90
C GLY A 284 6.58 3.50 -27.88
N GLN A 285 7.88 3.17 -27.86
CA GLN A 285 8.42 2.25 -26.86
C GLN A 285 9.76 2.69 -26.27
N PHE A 286 10.02 2.30 -25.02
CA PHE A 286 11.33 2.37 -24.36
C PHE A 286 11.50 1.18 -23.41
N THR A 287 12.74 0.89 -23.02
CA THR A 287 13.08 -0.20 -22.09
C THR A 287 13.89 0.37 -20.94
N ASP A 288 13.65 -0.13 -19.74
CA ASP A 288 14.44 0.21 -18.54
C ASP A 288 14.73 -1.05 -17.72
N ALA A 289 15.83 -1.01 -16.96
CA ALA A 289 16.25 -2.12 -16.10
C ALA A 289 15.69 -1.92 -14.69
N PHE A 290 15.06 -2.97 -14.15
CA PHE A 290 14.58 -3.02 -12.78
C PHE A 290 15.40 -4.04 -11.99
N GLY A 291 16.02 -3.61 -10.90
CA GLY A 291 16.45 -4.50 -9.83
C GLY A 291 15.27 -5.07 -9.04
N ALA A 292 15.59 -5.83 -7.99
CA ALA A 292 14.60 -6.30 -7.03
C ALA A 292 13.81 -5.11 -6.49
N TYR A 293 12.48 -5.12 -6.59
CA TYR A 293 11.60 -4.06 -6.08
C TYR A 293 11.88 -2.61 -6.53
N ASP A 294 12.60 -2.43 -7.63
CA ASP A 294 12.89 -1.08 -8.10
C ASP A 294 11.63 -0.34 -8.55
N VAL A 295 11.68 0.98 -8.39
CA VAL A 295 10.59 1.90 -8.69
C VAL A 295 11.13 3.01 -9.57
N HIS A 296 10.52 3.18 -10.74
CA HIS A 296 10.84 4.23 -11.69
C HIS A 296 9.58 5.05 -12.01
N LEU A 297 9.73 6.37 -12.03
CA LEU A 297 8.65 7.31 -12.30
C LEU A 297 9.00 8.12 -13.55
N TYR A 298 8.26 7.88 -14.62
CA TYR A 298 8.55 8.47 -15.92
C TYR A 298 7.64 9.67 -16.19
N ARG A 299 8.20 10.72 -16.79
CA ARG A 299 7.47 11.85 -17.35
C ARG A 299 7.83 12.03 -18.82
N ILE A 300 6.82 12.15 -19.66
CA ILE A 300 6.96 12.33 -21.11
C ILE A 300 6.13 13.55 -21.51
N ALA A 301 6.78 14.61 -21.96
CA ALA A 301 6.08 15.77 -22.49
C ALA A 301 5.33 15.38 -23.77
N LEU A 302 4.07 15.78 -23.86
CA LEU A 302 3.23 15.55 -25.03
C LEU A 302 3.24 16.81 -25.92
N PRO A 303 3.03 16.64 -27.25
CA PRO A 303 2.94 17.76 -28.17
C PRO A 303 1.77 18.71 -27.89
#